data_AF-A0A3B8Q3M4-F1
#
_entry.id   AF-A0A3B8Q3M4-F1
#
_cell.length_a   1.000
_cell.length_b   1.000
_cell.length_c   1.000
_cell.angle_alpha   90.00
_cell.angle_beta   90.00
_cell.angle_gamma   90.00
#
_symmetry.space_group_name_H-M   'P 1'
#
loop_
_entity.id
_entity.type
_entity.pdbx_description
1 polymer ?
#
loop_
_entity_poly.entity_id
_entity_poly.type
_entity_poly.pdbx_seq_one_letter_code
_entity_poly.pdbx_strand_id
1 'polypeptide(L)'
;EQAATLAKIAGYDLDKHAVEKQQIFAERTVVNRKAKEAASQLAGMQPVPPETPDVEESVTAIVEELNAAQEHNQRVRSARAAVETAEREERELRERFERSRDVPAELINQRDREIERIKADFAAKIETAKDASNRLGLKLDEYVAKVVSTKAAADSLTMMETAGLQERATKAEGVNRNVWAKRNRAAKKAEVEELERKGEELTAKLEALEAAKAKTIASTEFPIDGLDVSESGVCIDGIPFAQCSGAQRLKTSVAIGLALNPTLKLMLIRDGSLLDESSMGMLADMAAAANAQVLIERVANAGEVGVRIVDGETVDDAAEAKVAA
;
A
#
# COMPACT_ATOMS: atom_id res chain seq x y z
N GLU A 1 122.35 -16.97 161.28
CA GLU A 1 123.32 -17.83 162.00
C GLU A 1 123.43 -19.13 161.21
N GLN A 2 124.54 -19.65 160.69
CA GLN A 2 125.99 -19.47 160.82
C GLN A 2 126.63 -19.50 159.41
N ALA A 3 126.75 -18.35 158.76
CA ALA A 3 127.61 -18.15 157.58
C ALA A 3 128.07 -16.69 157.52
N ALA A 4 128.41 -16.17 158.70
CA ALA A 4 128.83 -14.80 158.97
C ALA A 4 130.22 -14.75 159.62
N THR A 5 131.14 -15.68 159.34
CA THR A 5 132.40 -15.71 160.12
C THR A 5 133.70 -15.88 159.32
N LEU A 6 133.71 -16.32 158.07
CA LEU A 6 134.94 -16.38 157.25
C LEU A 6 134.55 -16.17 155.79
N ALA A 7 134.88 -15.09 155.09
CA ALA A 7 136.23 -14.63 154.82
C ALA A 7 136.29 -13.10 154.67
N LYS A 8 137.07 -12.49 155.57
CA LYS A 8 137.27 -11.05 155.74
C LYS A 8 138.73 -10.66 155.43
N ILE A 9 139.33 -11.17 154.35
CA ILE A 9 140.76 -10.88 154.04
C ILE A 9 141.05 -10.80 152.52
N ALA A 10 140.32 -9.96 151.76
CA ALA A 10 140.80 -9.58 150.41
C ALA A 10 140.29 -8.24 149.84
N GLY A 11 139.29 -7.57 150.43
CA GLY A 11 138.97 -6.17 150.08
C GLY A 11 138.61 -5.90 148.61
N TYR A 12 137.45 -6.39 148.15
CA TYR A 12 136.88 -6.01 146.85
C TYR A 12 135.35 -5.91 146.92
N ASP A 13 134.80 -4.84 146.34
CA ASP A 13 133.39 -4.43 146.34
C ASP A 13 132.70 -4.86 145.02
N LEU A 14 131.50 -5.45 145.12
CA LEU A 14 130.79 -6.15 144.03
C LEU A 14 129.32 -5.68 143.84
N ASP A 15 128.99 -4.43 144.14
CA ASP A 15 127.58 -3.96 144.16
C ASP A 15 127.14 -2.95 143.07
N LYS A 16 127.64 -3.05 141.81
CA LYS A 16 127.10 -2.19 140.72
C LYS A 16 126.82 -2.80 139.34
N HIS A 17 126.96 -4.12 139.13
CA HIS A 17 126.78 -4.71 137.78
C HIS A 17 125.64 -5.73 137.62
N ALA A 18 124.87 -6.03 138.66
CA ALA A 18 123.79 -7.03 138.59
C ALA A 18 122.41 -6.47 138.18
N VAL A 19 122.15 -5.18 138.34
CA VAL A 19 120.81 -4.58 138.11
C VAL A 19 120.57 -4.20 136.63
N GLU A 20 121.58 -3.76 135.89
CA GLU A 20 121.40 -3.32 134.48
C GLU A 20 121.18 -4.47 133.48
N LYS A 21 121.64 -5.70 133.79
CA LYS A 21 121.51 -6.84 132.85
C LYS A 21 120.09 -7.42 132.81
N GLN A 22 119.29 -7.23 133.86
CA GLN A 22 117.93 -7.78 133.95
C GLN A 22 116.88 -6.90 133.25
N GLN A 23 117.11 -5.57 133.18
CA GLN A 23 116.20 -4.64 132.50
C GLN A 23 116.30 -4.74 130.96
N ILE A 24 117.50 -4.92 130.41
CA ILE A 24 117.71 -4.98 128.96
C ILE A 24 117.13 -6.26 128.33
N PHE A 25 117.09 -7.38 129.07
CA PHE A 25 116.52 -8.63 128.54
C PHE A 25 114.97 -8.63 128.50
N ALA A 26 114.33 -7.88 129.40
CA ALA A 26 112.87 -7.73 129.45
C ALA A 26 112.33 -6.86 128.30
N GLU A 27 112.98 -5.74 127.98
CA GLU A 27 112.56 -4.86 126.87
C GLU A 27 112.71 -5.52 125.50
N ARG A 28 113.78 -6.31 125.28
CA ARG A 28 114.03 -7.01 124.01
C ARG A 28 112.95 -8.03 123.65
N THR A 29 112.27 -8.59 124.66
CA THR A 29 111.24 -9.62 124.46
C THR A 29 109.86 -9.02 124.11
N VAL A 30 109.61 -7.76 124.48
CA VAL A 30 108.35 -7.05 124.18
C VAL A 30 108.32 -6.52 122.75
N VAL A 31 109.42 -5.90 122.29
CA VAL A 31 109.50 -5.30 120.95
C VAL A 31 109.41 -6.35 119.84
N ASN A 32 110.12 -7.48 120.00
CA ASN A 32 110.08 -8.56 119.00
C ASN A 32 108.72 -9.27 118.92
N ARG A 33 107.92 -9.25 120.00
CA ARG A 33 106.54 -9.75 119.98
C ARG A 33 105.60 -8.79 119.23
N LYS A 34 105.71 -7.48 119.48
CA LYS A 34 104.91 -6.45 118.77
C LYS A 34 105.18 -6.41 117.27
N ALA A 35 106.44 -6.57 116.85
CA ALA A 35 106.80 -6.63 115.43
C ALA A 35 106.19 -7.86 114.73
N LYS A 36 106.13 -9.01 115.41
CA LYS A 36 105.54 -10.24 114.87
C LYS A 36 104.01 -10.18 114.77
N GLU A 37 103.35 -9.53 115.73
CA GLU A 37 101.90 -9.26 115.67
C GLU A 37 101.55 -8.33 114.50
N ALA A 38 102.28 -7.23 114.31
CA ALA A 38 102.04 -6.32 113.18
C ALA A 38 102.27 -7.00 111.82
N ALA A 39 103.30 -7.85 111.71
CA ALA A 39 103.56 -8.60 110.48
C ALA A 39 102.45 -9.62 110.14
N SER A 40 101.84 -10.26 111.15
CA SER A 40 100.68 -11.14 110.92
C SER A 40 99.43 -10.38 110.49
N GLN A 41 99.21 -9.17 111.02
CA GLN A 41 98.08 -8.33 110.58
C GLN A 41 98.23 -7.85 109.14
N LEU A 42 99.45 -7.50 108.71
CA LEU A 42 99.71 -7.09 107.33
C LEU A 42 99.55 -8.24 106.33
N ALA A 43 99.95 -9.46 106.70
CA ALA A 43 99.81 -10.65 105.86
C ALA A 43 98.35 -11.10 105.63
N GLY A 44 97.40 -10.61 106.46
CA GLY A 44 95.97 -10.89 106.34
C GLY A 44 95.19 -9.93 105.43
N MET A 45 95.82 -8.87 104.90
CA MET A 45 95.15 -7.85 104.08
C MET A 45 95.25 -8.19 102.59
N GLN A 46 94.15 -8.07 101.84
CA GLN A 46 94.14 -8.24 100.39
C GLN A 46 94.90 -7.09 99.70
N PRO A 47 95.68 -7.36 98.64
CA PRO A 47 96.37 -6.32 97.88
C PRO A 47 95.36 -5.41 97.17
N VAL A 48 95.54 -4.09 97.34
CA VAL A 48 94.73 -3.05 96.68
C VAL A 48 95.10 -2.99 95.18
N PRO A 49 94.13 -2.89 94.25
CA PRO A 49 94.40 -2.76 92.82
C PRO A 49 95.23 -1.51 92.50
N PRO A 50 96.21 -1.59 91.59
CA PRO A 50 97.22 -0.55 91.36
C PRO A 50 96.69 0.76 90.75
N GLU A 51 95.41 0.84 90.36
CA GLU A 51 94.77 2.06 89.84
C GLU A 51 93.68 2.63 90.74
N THR A 52 93.68 2.28 92.03
CA THR A 52 92.72 2.86 92.98
C THR A 52 93.17 4.28 93.33
N PRO A 53 92.41 5.35 93.01
CA PRO A 53 92.80 6.72 93.31
C PRO A 53 92.90 6.97 94.83
N ASP A 54 93.90 7.75 95.27
CA ASP A 54 94.16 8.05 96.69
C ASP A 54 93.15 9.03 97.33
N VAL A 55 92.16 9.51 96.56
CA VAL A 55 91.15 10.50 96.97
C VAL A 55 89.75 9.93 96.72
N GLU A 56 88.90 9.93 97.75
CA GLU A 56 87.50 9.52 97.65
C GLU A 56 86.73 10.46 96.71
N GLU A 57 86.16 9.94 95.61
CA GLU A 57 85.23 10.69 94.79
C GLU A 57 83.91 10.85 95.53
N SER A 58 83.45 12.10 95.69
CA SER A 58 82.18 12.41 96.36
C SER A 58 81.00 11.92 95.52
N VAL A 59 80.45 10.75 95.85
CA VAL A 59 79.29 10.13 95.20
C VAL A 59 78.08 11.09 95.16
N THR A 60 77.93 11.96 96.17
CA THR A 60 76.88 12.97 96.21
C THR A 60 77.01 14.02 95.11
N ALA A 61 78.23 14.48 94.79
CA ALA A 61 78.44 15.46 93.72
C ALA A 61 78.11 14.87 92.32
N ILE A 62 78.49 13.61 92.08
CA ILE A 62 78.21 12.92 90.81
C ILE A 62 76.71 12.69 90.62
N VAL A 63 75.99 12.34 91.69
CA VAL A 63 74.53 12.16 91.63
C VAL A 63 73.79 13.49 91.40
N GLU A 64 74.28 14.59 91.98
CA GLU A 64 73.75 15.93 91.72
C GLU A 64 73.97 16.35 90.26
N GLU A 65 75.16 16.14 89.70
CA GLU A 65 75.46 16.37 88.29
C GLU A 65 74.61 15.48 87.37
N LEU A 66 74.43 14.21 87.72
CA LEU A 66 73.60 13.27 86.95
C LEU A 66 72.13 13.71 86.93
N ASN A 67 71.57 14.11 88.07
CA ASN A 67 70.20 14.59 88.17
C ASN A 67 70.01 15.88 87.35
N ALA A 68 70.95 16.82 87.45
CA ALA A 68 70.93 18.05 86.64
C ALA A 68 71.01 17.75 85.13
N ALA A 69 71.85 16.81 84.72
CA ALA A 69 71.96 16.37 83.34
C ALA A 69 70.70 15.66 82.84
N GLN A 70 70.06 14.82 83.67
CA GLN A 70 68.81 14.14 83.34
C GLN A 70 67.66 15.13 83.18
N GLU A 71 67.52 16.10 84.08
CA GLU A 71 66.52 17.16 83.94
C GLU A 71 66.73 17.98 82.67
N HIS A 72 67.98 18.37 82.38
CA HIS A 72 68.31 19.08 81.16
C HIS A 72 67.95 18.26 79.91
N ASN A 73 68.31 16.98 79.89
CA ASN A 73 68.00 16.08 78.78
C ASN A 73 66.48 15.89 78.59
N GLN A 74 65.71 15.82 79.69
CA GLN A 74 64.25 15.77 79.64
C GLN A 74 63.68 17.04 78.98
N ARG A 75 64.18 18.23 79.37
CA ARG A 75 63.79 19.53 78.78
C ARG A 75 64.15 19.61 77.29
N VAL A 76 65.33 19.10 76.91
CA VAL A 76 65.73 19.06 75.49
C VAL A 76 64.83 18.13 74.68
N ARG A 77 64.48 16.95 75.20
CA ARG A 77 63.57 16.01 74.52
C ARG A 77 62.17 16.60 74.35
N SER A 78 61.60 17.20 75.39
CA SER A 78 60.27 17.81 75.30
C SER A 78 60.26 19.01 74.33
N ALA A 79 61.30 19.85 74.36
CA ALA A 79 61.45 20.94 73.41
C ALA A 79 61.54 20.45 71.95
N ARG A 80 62.31 19.38 71.70
CA ARG A 80 62.42 18.79 70.35
C ARG A 80 61.09 18.21 69.86
N ALA A 81 60.34 17.51 70.71
CA ALA A 81 59.02 17.00 70.36
C ALA A 81 58.01 18.12 70.08
N ALA A 82 58.10 19.24 70.80
CA ALA A 82 57.27 20.42 70.55
C ALA A 82 57.60 21.06 69.19
N VAL A 83 58.89 21.15 68.82
CA VAL A 83 59.32 21.64 67.50
C VAL A 83 58.77 20.75 66.38
N GLU A 84 58.91 19.44 66.50
CA GLU A 84 58.40 18.50 65.48
C GLU A 84 56.89 18.62 65.29
N THR A 85 56.15 18.83 66.39
CA THR A 85 54.69 19.05 66.35
C THR A 85 54.35 20.37 65.65
N ALA A 86 55.03 21.46 66.02
CA ALA A 86 54.82 22.78 65.41
C ALA A 86 55.18 22.80 63.92
N GLU A 87 56.24 22.11 63.51
CA GLU A 87 56.62 21.96 62.10
C GLU A 87 55.56 21.17 61.30
N ARG A 88 54.94 20.15 61.90
CA ARG A 88 53.84 19.42 61.25
C ARG A 88 52.62 20.33 61.07
N GLU A 89 52.24 21.08 62.09
CA GLU A 89 51.13 22.03 62.02
C GLU A 89 51.37 23.14 61.00
N GLU A 90 52.60 23.66 60.91
CA GLU A 90 53.01 24.65 59.91
C GLU A 90 52.86 24.10 58.48
N ARG A 91 53.34 22.87 58.24
CA ARG A 91 53.20 22.21 56.92
C ARG A 91 51.73 22.03 56.54
N GLU A 92 50.91 21.52 57.45
CA GLU A 92 49.47 21.31 57.20
C GLU A 92 48.74 22.63 56.92
N LEU A 93 49.05 23.69 57.67
CA LEU A 93 48.44 25.00 57.48
C LEU A 93 48.88 25.63 56.16
N ARG A 94 50.16 25.47 55.79
CA ARG A 94 50.70 25.94 54.51
C ARG A 94 50.00 25.26 53.33
N GLU A 95 49.86 23.94 53.34
CA GLU A 95 49.15 23.22 52.27
C GLU A 95 47.67 23.66 52.15
N ARG A 96 46.98 23.85 53.28
CA ARG A 96 45.60 24.36 53.29
C ARG A 96 45.51 25.77 52.73
N PHE A 97 46.46 26.63 53.09
CA PHE A 97 46.52 28.00 52.59
C PHE A 97 46.78 28.04 51.09
N GLU A 98 47.73 27.25 50.58
CA GLU A 98 48.03 27.16 49.15
C GLU A 98 46.81 26.69 48.36
N ARG A 99 46.12 25.62 48.81
CA ARG A 99 44.87 25.17 48.18
C ARG A 99 43.80 26.25 48.21
N SER A 100 43.63 26.95 49.35
CA SER A 100 42.63 28.01 49.48
C SER A 100 42.95 29.24 48.64
N ARG A 101 44.22 29.51 48.34
CA ARG A 101 44.66 30.66 47.56
C ARG A 101 44.25 30.53 46.09
N ASP A 102 44.27 29.32 45.55
CA ASP A 102 44.07 29.10 44.12
C ASP A 102 42.58 28.88 43.76
N VAL A 103 41.74 28.46 44.72
CA VAL A 103 40.29 28.24 44.54
C VAL A 103 39.54 29.46 43.97
N PRO A 104 39.73 30.70 44.47
CA PRO A 104 39.04 31.87 43.92
C PRO A 104 39.36 32.12 42.45
N ALA A 105 40.62 31.96 42.03
CA ALA A 105 41.02 32.17 40.64
C ALA A 105 40.39 31.14 39.70
N GLU A 106 40.31 29.88 40.13
CA GLU A 106 39.64 28.83 39.36
C GLU A 106 38.13 29.09 39.25
N LEU A 107 37.47 29.52 40.34
CA LEU A 107 36.06 29.89 40.31
C LEU A 107 35.78 31.07 39.37
N ILE A 108 36.65 32.09 39.35
CA ILE A 108 36.54 33.23 38.43
C ILE A 108 36.65 32.74 36.98
N ASN A 109 37.66 31.93 36.65
CA ASN A 109 37.83 31.38 35.31
C ASN A 109 36.64 30.54 34.85
N GLN A 110 36.03 29.76 35.77
CA GLN A 110 34.82 29.00 35.48
C GLN A 110 33.62 29.89 35.19
N ARG A 111 33.42 30.94 35.99
CA ARG A 111 32.34 31.91 35.80
C ARG A 111 32.53 32.72 34.52
N ASP A 112 33.75 33.13 34.19
CA ASP A 112 34.04 33.86 32.95
C ASP A 112 33.72 33.01 31.71
N ARG A 113 34.10 31.71 31.72
CA ARG A 113 33.72 30.78 30.64
C ARG A 113 32.21 30.61 30.52
N GLU A 114 31.50 30.57 31.65
CA GLU A 114 30.05 30.47 31.67
C GLU A 114 29.38 31.74 31.12
N ILE A 115 29.88 32.92 31.52
CA ILE A 115 29.44 34.22 31.00
C ILE A 115 29.64 34.29 29.48
N GLU A 116 30.81 33.90 28.96
CA GLU A 116 31.07 33.95 27.53
C GLU A 116 30.20 32.96 26.73
N ARG A 117 29.92 31.77 27.27
CA ARG A 117 28.95 30.84 26.68
C ARG A 117 27.54 31.45 26.63
N ILE A 118 27.08 32.03 27.73
CA ILE A 118 25.75 32.65 27.82
C ILE A 118 25.66 33.83 26.84
N LYS A 119 26.69 34.69 26.77
CA LYS A 119 26.74 35.80 25.80
C LYS A 119 26.67 35.31 24.36
N ALA A 120 27.42 34.27 24.01
CA ALA A 120 27.41 33.70 22.67
C ALA A 120 26.04 33.13 22.29
N ASP A 121 25.37 32.43 23.22
CA ASP A 121 24.01 31.91 23.02
C ASP A 121 22.99 33.04 22.81
N PHE A 122 23.02 34.08 23.65
CA PHE A 122 22.14 35.24 23.46
C PHE A 122 22.43 36.00 22.16
N ALA A 123 23.70 36.15 21.77
CA ALA A 123 24.06 36.79 20.50
C ALA A 123 23.49 36.00 19.30
N ALA A 124 23.61 34.67 19.31
CA ALA A 124 23.02 33.81 18.29
C ALA A 124 21.49 33.94 18.25
N LYS A 125 20.82 33.93 19.41
CA LYS A 125 19.36 34.11 19.50
C LYS A 125 18.91 35.47 18.98
N ILE A 126 19.62 36.54 19.33
CA ILE A 126 19.34 37.89 18.82
C ILE A 126 19.45 37.92 17.30
N GLU A 127 20.49 37.31 16.73
CA GLU A 127 20.67 37.29 15.27
C GLU A 127 19.56 36.51 14.56
N THR A 128 19.19 35.34 15.10
CA THR A 128 18.04 34.57 14.55
C THR A 128 16.72 35.35 14.62
N ALA A 129 16.51 36.14 15.68
CA ALA A 129 15.31 36.98 15.81
C ALA A 129 15.32 38.14 14.81
N LYS A 130 16.47 38.77 14.56
CA LYS A 130 16.62 39.80 13.51
C LYS A 130 16.34 39.23 12.13
N ASP A 131 16.89 38.07 11.81
CA ASP A 131 16.65 37.39 10.53
C ASP A 131 15.16 37.07 10.33
N ALA A 132 14.51 36.58 11.38
CA ALA A 132 13.07 36.33 11.36
C ALA A 132 12.27 37.63 11.11
N SER A 133 12.64 38.72 11.80
CA SER A 133 12.02 40.04 11.61
C SER A 133 12.21 40.57 10.19
N ASN A 134 13.42 40.46 9.64
CA ASN A 134 13.74 40.89 8.27
C ASN A 134 12.92 40.10 7.24
N ARG A 135 12.80 38.77 7.41
CA ARG A 135 11.95 37.93 6.55
C ARG A 135 10.49 38.34 6.62
N LEU A 136 10.00 38.73 7.79
CA LEU A 136 8.63 39.22 7.95
C LEU A 136 8.42 40.55 7.23
N GLY A 137 9.40 41.47 7.33
CA GLY A 137 9.41 42.74 6.60
C GLY A 137 9.35 42.54 5.08
N LEU A 138 10.19 41.66 4.52
CA LEU A 138 10.18 41.35 3.09
C LEU A 138 8.83 40.78 2.62
N LYS A 139 8.21 39.89 3.40
CA LYS A 139 6.87 39.38 3.09
C LYS A 139 5.83 40.48 3.16
N LEU A 140 5.91 41.37 4.14
CA LEU A 140 4.97 42.49 4.25
C LEU A 140 5.04 43.38 3.01
N ASP A 141 6.25 43.72 2.55
CA ASP A 141 6.46 44.50 1.33
C ASP A 141 5.87 43.81 0.09
N GLU A 142 6.05 42.48 -0.04
CA GLU A 142 5.45 41.67 -1.09
C GLU A 142 3.91 41.75 -1.06
N TYR A 143 3.29 41.58 0.11
CA TYR A 143 1.83 41.66 0.26
C TYR A 143 1.30 43.06 -0.01
N VAL A 144 2.01 44.11 0.42
CA VAL A 144 1.66 45.50 0.11
C VAL A 144 1.66 45.72 -1.40
N ALA A 145 2.71 45.28 -2.11
CA ALA A 145 2.79 45.36 -3.56
C ALA A 145 1.65 44.60 -4.25
N LYS A 146 1.33 43.38 -3.77
CA LYS A 146 0.22 42.57 -4.28
C LYS A 146 -1.14 43.23 -4.09
N VAL A 147 -1.37 43.88 -2.94
CA VAL A 147 -2.61 44.62 -2.68
C VAL A 147 -2.74 45.80 -3.64
N VAL A 148 -1.66 46.57 -3.82
CA VAL A 148 -1.65 47.70 -4.78
C VAL A 148 -1.95 47.22 -6.19
N SER A 149 -1.28 46.16 -6.67
CA SER A 149 -1.48 45.65 -8.03
C SER A 149 -2.88 45.06 -8.23
N THR A 150 -3.39 44.33 -7.25
CA THR A 150 -4.73 43.71 -7.31
C THR A 150 -5.82 44.77 -7.27
N LYS A 151 -5.65 45.80 -6.44
CA LYS A 151 -6.56 46.94 -6.38
C LYS A 151 -6.57 47.70 -7.71
N ALA A 152 -5.41 48.00 -8.28
CA ALA A 152 -5.32 48.64 -9.60
C ALA A 152 -5.99 47.79 -10.70
N ALA A 153 -5.78 46.47 -10.68
CA ALA A 153 -6.47 45.56 -11.59
C ALA A 153 -7.98 45.58 -11.39
N ALA A 154 -8.47 45.53 -10.14
CA ALA A 154 -9.89 45.60 -9.83
C ALA A 154 -10.51 46.94 -10.24
N ASP A 155 -9.84 48.06 -9.97
CA ASP A 155 -10.29 49.41 -10.35
C ASP A 155 -10.35 49.59 -11.87
N SER A 156 -9.55 48.83 -12.63
CA SER A 156 -9.60 48.82 -14.10
C SER A 156 -10.76 48.00 -14.68
N LEU A 157 -11.38 47.12 -13.87
CA LEU A 157 -12.52 46.31 -14.29
C LEU A 157 -13.81 47.10 -14.13
N THR A 158 -14.51 47.30 -15.23
CA THR A 158 -15.87 47.86 -15.22
C THR A 158 -16.90 46.73 -15.23
N MET A 159 -17.90 46.84 -14.36
CA MET A 159 -19.05 45.92 -14.42
C MET A 159 -19.83 46.18 -15.70
N MET A 160 -19.89 45.16 -16.56
CA MET A 160 -20.71 45.22 -17.77
C MET A 160 -22.17 45.02 -17.42
N GLU A 161 -23.04 45.86 -18.00
CA GLU A 161 -24.48 45.68 -17.89
C GLU A 161 -24.92 44.46 -18.70
N THR A 162 -25.55 43.50 -18.03
CA THR A 162 -25.96 42.22 -18.63
C THR A 162 -27.45 42.14 -18.94
N ALA A 163 -28.27 43.02 -18.35
CA ALA A 163 -29.73 43.01 -18.52
C ALA A 163 -30.16 43.09 -19.99
N GLY A 164 -29.58 44.03 -20.76
CA GLY A 164 -29.85 44.13 -22.19
C GLY A 164 -29.36 42.94 -23.01
N LEU A 165 -28.29 42.25 -22.57
CA LEU A 165 -27.80 41.03 -23.22
C LEU A 165 -28.72 39.83 -22.95
N GLN A 166 -29.24 39.72 -21.73
CA GLN A 166 -30.21 38.67 -21.34
C GLN A 166 -31.55 38.83 -22.06
N GLU A 167 -32.03 40.06 -22.20
CA GLU A 167 -33.25 40.35 -22.97
C GLU A 167 -33.05 39.99 -24.45
N ARG A 168 -31.91 40.37 -25.04
CA ARG A 168 -31.55 40.01 -26.41
C ARG A 168 -31.44 38.50 -26.61
N ALA A 169 -30.89 37.76 -25.65
CA ALA A 169 -30.77 36.31 -25.71
C ALA A 169 -32.17 35.65 -25.70
N THR A 170 -33.04 36.03 -24.76
CA THR A 170 -34.41 35.53 -24.68
C THR A 170 -35.19 35.83 -25.96
N LYS A 171 -35.03 37.04 -26.52
CA LYS A 171 -35.64 37.43 -27.79
C LYS A 171 -35.12 36.59 -28.96
N ALA A 172 -33.81 36.35 -29.01
CA ALA A 172 -33.19 35.53 -30.05
C ALA A 172 -33.68 34.08 -29.99
N GLU A 173 -33.88 33.49 -28.81
CA GLU A 173 -34.47 32.16 -28.65
C GLU A 173 -35.89 32.08 -29.21
N GLY A 174 -36.72 33.09 -28.93
CA GLY A 174 -38.06 33.21 -29.50
C GLY A 174 -38.04 33.30 -31.02
N VAL A 175 -37.15 34.13 -31.58
CA VAL A 175 -36.96 34.24 -33.04
C VAL A 175 -36.49 32.92 -33.63
N ASN A 176 -35.50 32.27 -33.02
CA ASN A 176 -34.95 31.00 -33.50
C ASN A 176 -35.99 29.87 -33.50
N ARG A 177 -36.83 29.81 -32.46
CA ARG A 177 -37.96 28.87 -32.39
C ARG A 177 -38.93 29.08 -33.55
N ASN A 178 -39.25 30.34 -33.85
CA ASN A 178 -40.14 30.68 -34.97
C ASN A 178 -39.52 30.36 -36.34
N VAL A 179 -38.21 30.58 -36.50
CA VAL A 179 -37.47 30.23 -37.72
C VAL A 179 -37.47 28.71 -37.93
N TRP A 180 -37.25 27.93 -36.86
CA TRP A 180 -37.31 26.47 -36.92
C TRP A 180 -38.71 25.97 -37.27
N ALA A 181 -39.75 26.51 -36.62
CA ALA A 181 -41.14 26.20 -36.94
C ALA A 181 -41.50 26.52 -38.41
N LYS A 182 -41.03 27.66 -38.92
CA LYS A 182 -41.22 28.05 -40.34
C LYS A 182 -40.52 27.07 -41.29
N ARG A 183 -39.28 26.68 -41.00
CA ARG A 183 -38.52 25.71 -41.81
C ARG A 183 -39.19 24.34 -41.80
N ASN A 184 -39.60 23.83 -40.64
CA ASN A 184 -40.30 22.55 -40.55
C ASN A 184 -41.64 22.57 -41.28
N ARG A 185 -42.41 23.65 -41.15
CA ARG A 185 -43.66 23.78 -41.89
C ARG A 185 -43.44 23.81 -43.40
N ALA A 186 -42.41 24.53 -43.86
CA ALA A 186 -42.05 24.55 -45.28
C ALA A 186 -41.62 23.16 -45.78
N ALA A 187 -40.79 22.44 -45.01
CA ALA A 187 -40.37 21.08 -45.34
C ALA A 187 -41.55 20.11 -45.39
N LYS A 188 -42.45 20.15 -44.39
CA LYS A 188 -43.62 19.27 -44.36
C LYS A 188 -44.64 19.60 -45.44
N LYS A 189 -44.80 20.89 -45.80
CA LYS A 189 -45.65 21.30 -46.93
C LYS A 189 -45.13 20.74 -48.25
N ALA A 190 -43.82 20.87 -48.49
CA ALA A 190 -43.19 20.30 -49.69
C ALA A 190 -43.32 18.76 -49.74
N GLU A 191 -43.22 18.09 -48.59
CA GLU A 191 -43.44 16.65 -48.48
C GLU A 191 -44.89 16.25 -48.81
N VAL A 192 -45.88 17.01 -48.32
CA VAL A 192 -47.29 16.79 -48.63
C VAL A 192 -47.55 16.97 -50.12
N GLU A 193 -47.09 18.08 -50.71
CA GLU A 193 -47.26 18.35 -52.15
C GLU A 193 -46.65 17.23 -53.01
N GLU A 194 -45.48 16.72 -52.63
CA GLU A 194 -44.83 15.60 -53.34
C GLU A 194 -45.57 14.26 -53.16
N LEU A 195 -46.13 14.00 -51.98
CA LEU A 195 -46.94 12.80 -51.72
C LEU A 195 -48.29 12.85 -52.45
N GLU A 196 -48.93 14.01 -52.51
CA GLU A 196 -50.15 14.24 -53.29
C GLU A 196 -49.89 13.99 -54.78
N ARG A 197 -48.82 14.59 -55.33
CA ARG A 197 -48.40 14.36 -56.73
C ARG A 197 -48.16 12.88 -57.03
N LYS A 198 -47.51 12.15 -56.11
CA LYS A 198 -47.31 10.69 -56.24
C LYS A 198 -48.61 9.91 -56.17
N GLY A 199 -49.54 10.33 -55.31
CA GLY A 199 -50.87 9.73 -55.21
C GLY A 199 -51.65 9.87 -56.51
N GLU A 200 -51.65 11.06 -57.10
CA GLU A 200 -52.27 11.33 -58.40
C GLU A 200 -51.62 10.48 -59.51
N GLU A 201 -50.29 10.40 -59.55
CA GLU A 201 -49.57 9.59 -60.53
C GLU A 201 -49.88 8.09 -60.42
N LEU A 202 -49.93 7.55 -59.20
CA LEU A 202 -50.29 6.14 -58.96
C LEU A 202 -51.74 5.84 -59.31
N THR A 203 -52.66 6.78 -59.03
CA THR A 203 -54.07 6.66 -59.41
C THR A 203 -54.21 6.60 -60.93
N ALA A 204 -53.55 7.51 -61.67
CA ALA A 204 -53.54 7.49 -63.12
C ALA A 204 -52.93 6.19 -63.70
N LYS A 205 -51.88 5.66 -63.07
CA LYS A 205 -51.29 4.36 -63.43
C LYS A 205 -52.28 3.19 -63.23
N LEU A 206 -53.04 3.22 -62.13
CA LEU A 206 -54.05 2.19 -61.84
C LEU A 206 -55.17 2.21 -62.89
N GLU A 207 -55.69 3.40 -63.19
CA GLU A 207 -56.73 3.59 -64.23
C GLU A 207 -56.25 3.13 -65.60
N ALA A 208 -54.99 3.44 -65.97
CA ALA A 208 -54.40 2.96 -67.22
C ALA A 208 -54.27 1.43 -67.29
N LEU A 209 -53.97 0.78 -66.15
CA LEU A 209 -53.82 -0.67 -66.05
C LEU A 209 -55.18 -1.38 -66.15
N GLU A 210 -56.22 -0.85 -65.50
CA GLU A 210 -57.59 -1.33 -65.64
C GLU A 210 -58.10 -1.17 -67.08
N ALA A 211 -57.83 -0.04 -67.72
CA ALA A 211 -58.16 0.18 -69.13
C ALA A 211 -57.44 -0.82 -70.06
N ALA A 212 -56.17 -1.14 -69.78
CA ALA A 212 -55.40 -2.12 -70.53
C ALA A 212 -55.94 -3.56 -70.35
N LYS A 213 -56.34 -3.92 -69.12
CA LYS A 213 -56.98 -5.22 -68.81
C LYS A 213 -58.29 -5.36 -69.58
N ALA A 214 -59.17 -4.35 -69.52
CA ALA A 214 -60.44 -4.34 -70.22
C ALA A 214 -60.26 -4.47 -71.75
N LYS A 215 -59.26 -3.80 -72.32
CA LYS A 215 -58.94 -3.89 -73.76
C LYS A 215 -58.46 -5.28 -74.18
N THR A 216 -57.70 -5.96 -73.33
CA THR A 216 -57.12 -7.28 -73.63
C THR A 216 -58.18 -8.38 -73.62
N ILE A 217 -59.14 -8.31 -72.68
CA ILE A 217 -60.26 -9.25 -72.60
C ILE A 217 -61.17 -9.10 -73.83
N ALA A 218 -61.47 -7.86 -74.25
CA ALA A 218 -62.34 -7.59 -75.40
C ALA A 218 -61.73 -7.99 -76.76
N SER A 219 -60.40 -8.13 -76.87
CA SER A 219 -59.71 -8.43 -78.13
C SER A 219 -59.36 -9.91 -78.32
N THR A 220 -59.84 -10.79 -77.46
CA THR A 220 -59.53 -12.23 -77.55
C THR A 220 -60.62 -12.95 -78.33
N GLU A 221 -60.32 -13.41 -79.54
CA GLU A 221 -61.23 -14.30 -80.28
C GLU A 221 -61.23 -15.67 -79.60
N PHE A 222 -62.34 -16.00 -78.93
CA PHE A 222 -62.51 -17.32 -78.33
C PHE A 222 -62.90 -18.35 -79.41
N PRO A 223 -62.38 -19.58 -79.33
CA PRO A 223 -62.55 -20.59 -80.40
C PRO A 223 -63.99 -21.11 -80.56
N ILE A 224 -64.93 -20.63 -79.74
CA ILE A 224 -66.34 -21.04 -79.75
C ILE A 224 -67.21 -19.80 -79.58
N ASP A 225 -68.20 -19.70 -80.45
CA ASP A 225 -69.21 -18.64 -80.38
C ASP A 225 -69.96 -18.69 -79.05
N GLY A 226 -70.06 -17.55 -78.36
CA GLY A 226 -70.68 -17.42 -77.04
C GLY A 226 -69.79 -17.71 -75.82
N LEU A 227 -68.53 -18.15 -76.00
CA LEU A 227 -67.59 -18.38 -74.88
C LEU A 227 -66.96 -17.05 -74.40
N ASP A 228 -67.06 -16.76 -73.11
CA ASP A 228 -66.49 -15.56 -72.49
C ASP A 228 -65.83 -15.87 -71.14
N VAL A 229 -64.88 -15.02 -70.72
CA VAL A 229 -64.17 -15.13 -69.43
C VAL A 229 -64.46 -13.89 -68.59
N SER A 230 -65.20 -14.07 -67.50
CA SER A 230 -65.52 -13.01 -66.54
C SER A 230 -64.69 -13.13 -65.25
N GLU A 231 -64.83 -12.17 -64.34
CA GLU A 231 -64.21 -12.22 -63.00
C GLU A 231 -64.66 -13.44 -62.16
N SER A 232 -65.77 -14.07 -62.52
CA SER A 232 -66.33 -15.25 -61.85
C SER A 232 -66.01 -16.59 -62.53
N GLY A 233 -65.28 -16.57 -63.65
CA GLY A 233 -64.87 -17.76 -64.39
C GLY A 233 -65.41 -17.79 -65.83
N VAL A 234 -65.42 -19.00 -66.41
CA VAL A 234 -65.84 -19.24 -67.81
C VAL A 234 -67.37 -19.24 -67.92
N CYS A 235 -67.87 -18.44 -68.85
CA CYS A 235 -69.29 -18.28 -69.16
C CYS A 235 -69.58 -18.69 -70.61
N ILE A 236 -70.81 -19.14 -70.87
CA ILE A 236 -71.33 -19.40 -72.20
C ILE A 236 -72.64 -18.64 -72.35
N ASP A 237 -72.71 -17.73 -73.31
CA ASP A 237 -73.86 -16.85 -73.55
C ASP A 237 -74.32 -16.12 -72.26
N GLY A 238 -73.36 -15.75 -71.41
CA GLY A 238 -73.60 -15.08 -70.12
C GLY A 238 -74.01 -16.01 -68.96
N ILE A 239 -74.06 -17.33 -69.16
CA ILE A 239 -74.38 -18.32 -68.12
C ILE A 239 -73.07 -18.97 -67.63
N PRO A 240 -72.81 -19.01 -66.31
CA PRO A 240 -71.65 -19.72 -65.78
C PRO A 240 -71.65 -21.18 -66.23
N PHE A 241 -70.51 -21.69 -66.70
CA PHE A 241 -70.40 -23.04 -67.29
C PHE A 241 -71.00 -24.16 -66.42
N ALA A 242 -70.85 -24.05 -65.10
CA ALA A 242 -71.38 -25.02 -64.14
C ALA A 242 -72.93 -25.09 -64.11
N GLN A 243 -73.62 -24.02 -64.51
CA GLN A 243 -75.07 -23.89 -64.48
C GLN A 243 -75.73 -24.18 -65.84
N CYS A 244 -74.95 -24.40 -66.90
CA CYS A 244 -75.47 -24.80 -68.21
C CYS A 244 -76.16 -26.17 -68.14
N SER A 245 -77.16 -26.40 -68.99
CA SER A 245 -77.84 -27.71 -69.09
C SER A 245 -76.87 -28.83 -69.50
N GLY A 246 -77.22 -30.10 -69.22
CA GLY A 246 -76.38 -31.25 -69.57
C GLY A 246 -76.00 -31.29 -71.06
N ALA A 247 -76.97 -31.02 -71.94
CA ALA A 247 -76.75 -30.94 -73.39
C ALA A 247 -75.85 -29.76 -73.80
N GLN A 248 -76.03 -28.58 -73.19
CA GLN A 248 -75.16 -27.42 -73.45
C GLN A 248 -73.72 -27.65 -72.99
N ARG A 249 -73.53 -28.22 -71.79
CA ARG A 249 -72.19 -28.57 -71.30
C ARG A 249 -71.52 -29.59 -72.19
N LEU A 250 -72.25 -30.61 -72.64
CA LEU A 250 -71.73 -31.61 -73.57
C LEU A 250 -71.36 -30.96 -74.91
N LYS A 251 -72.27 -30.20 -75.53
CA LYS A 251 -72.03 -29.50 -76.80
C LYS A 251 -70.81 -28.59 -76.73
N THR A 252 -70.67 -27.78 -75.68
CA THR A 252 -69.51 -26.89 -75.57
C THR A 252 -68.23 -27.64 -75.24
N SER A 253 -68.27 -28.65 -74.36
CA SER A 253 -67.08 -29.46 -74.08
C SER A 253 -66.57 -30.18 -75.33
N VAL A 254 -67.48 -30.70 -76.14
CA VAL A 254 -67.19 -31.30 -77.45
C VAL A 254 -66.60 -30.26 -78.40
N ALA A 255 -67.20 -29.07 -78.50
CA ALA A 255 -66.70 -27.98 -79.34
C ALA A 255 -65.30 -27.48 -78.90
N ILE A 256 -65.04 -27.35 -77.59
CA ILE A 256 -63.72 -26.98 -77.03
C ILE A 256 -62.70 -28.06 -77.40
N GLY A 257 -63.05 -29.33 -77.17
CA GLY A 257 -62.18 -30.47 -77.46
C GLY A 257 -61.80 -30.56 -78.94
N LEU A 258 -62.77 -30.30 -79.84
CA LEU A 258 -62.54 -30.29 -81.29
C LEU A 258 -61.72 -29.06 -81.74
N ALA A 259 -61.96 -27.88 -81.17
CA ALA A 259 -61.21 -26.68 -81.53
C ALA A 259 -59.75 -26.70 -81.05
N LEU A 260 -59.49 -27.31 -79.88
CA LEU A 260 -58.13 -27.44 -79.33
C LEU A 260 -57.30 -28.53 -80.01
N ASN A 261 -57.90 -29.47 -80.75
CA ASN A 261 -57.21 -30.62 -81.36
C ASN A 261 -57.51 -30.78 -82.87
N PRO A 262 -57.04 -29.87 -83.74
CA PRO A 262 -57.42 -29.85 -85.16
C PRO A 262 -56.81 -30.98 -86.01
N THR A 263 -55.77 -31.67 -85.54
CA THR A 263 -54.94 -32.59 -86.34
C THR A 263 -55.37 -34.06 -86.29
N LEU A 264 -55.79 -34.57 -85.12
CA LEU A 264 -56.33 -35.92 -84.94
C LEU A 264 -57.73 -35.81 -84.36
N LYS A 265 -58.73 -35.92 -85.24
CA LYS A 265 -60.13 -35.70 -84.90
C LYS A 265 -60.78 -36.98 -84.37
N LEU A 266 -60.26 -37.48 -83.25
CA LEU A 266 -60.81 -38.62 -82.54
C LEU A 266 -61.29 -38.17 -81.16
N MET A 267 -62.53 -38.48 -80.82
CA MET A 267 -63.11 -38.23 -79.50
C MET A 267 -63.48 -39.55 -78.84
N LEU A 268 -63.08 -39.72 -77.58
CA LEU A 268 -63.45 -40.86 -76.76
C LEU A 268 -64.48 -40.41 -75.72
N ILE A 269 -65.67 -40.99 -75.77
CA ILE A 269 -66.72 -40.79 -74.77
C ILE A 269 -66.80 -42.07 -73.94
N ARG A 270 -66.45 -41.94 -72.66
CA ARG A 270 -66.59 -43.00 -71.67
C ARG A 270 -67.99 -42.92 -71.05
N ASP A 271 -68.57 -44.07 -70.75
CA ASP A 271 -69.90 -44.19 -70.13
C ASP A 271 -71.02 -43.44 -70.90
N GLY A 272 -71.09 -43.68 -72.21
CA GLY A 272 -72.15 -43.15 -73.08
C GLY A 272 -73.53 -43.77 -72.83
N SER A 273 -73.67 -44.67 -71.85
CA SER A 273 -74.96 -45.27 -71.47
C SER A 273 -75.95 -44.24 -70.92
N LEU A 274 -75.46 -43.09 -70.45
CA LEU A 274 -76.28 -41.98 -69.95
C LEU A 274 -76.80 -41.05 -71.05
N LEU A 275 -76.38 -41.25 -72.30
CA LEU A 275 -76.81 -40.44 -73.43
C LEU A 275 -78.13 -40.98 -73.97
N ASP A 276 -79.15 -40.13 -73.99
CA ASP A 276 -80.40 -40.43 -74.68
C ASP A 276 -80.21 -40.39 -76.21
N GLU A 277 -81.20 -40.89 -76.93
CA GLU A 277 -81.16 -40.99 -78.40
C GLU A 277 -80.96 -39.63 -79.07
N SER A 278 -81.52 -38.57 -78.48
CA SER A 278 -81.36 -37.17 -78.94
C SER A 278 -79.92 -36.67 -78.80
N SER A 279 -79.30 -36.90 -77.65
CA SER A 279 -77.90 -36.50 -77.37
C SER A 279 -76.90 -37.31 -78.20
N MET A 280 -77.19 -38.60 -78.43
CA MET A 280 -76.42 -39.45 -79.33
C MET A 280 -76.50 -38.95 -80.79
N GLY A 281 -77.69 -38.56 -81.25
CA GLY A 281 -77.88 -37.94 -82.56
C GLY A 281 -77.09 -36.64 -82.70
N MET A 282 -77.18 -35.75 -81.71
CA MET A 282 -76.42 -34.49 -81.70
C MET A 282 -74.90 -34.72 -81.76
N LEU A 283 -74.38 -35.69 -81.00
CA LEU A 283 -72.96 -36.05 -81.04
C LEU A 283 -72.55 -36.58 -82.41
N ALA A 284 -73.38 -37.41 -83.05
CA ALA A 284 -73.13 -37.92 -84.39
C ALA A 284 -73.08 -36.76 -85.42
N ASP A 285 -74.04 -35.83 -85.36
CA ASP A 285 -74.09 -34.67 -86.25
C ASP A 285 -72.86 -33.77 -86.09
N MET A 286 -72.47 -33.48 -84.84
CA MET A 286 -71.29 -32.66 -84.54
C MET A 286 -69.99 -33.34 -85.00
N ALA A 287 -69.88 -34.65 -84.79
CA ALA A 287 -68.74 -35.42 -85.24
C ALA A 287 -68.65 -35.46 -86.77
N ALA A 288 -69.77 -35.69 -87.46
CA ALA A 288 -69.85 -35.68 -88.92
C ALA A 288 -69.46 -34.30 -89.47
N ALA A 289 -70.03 -33.23 -88.94
CA ALA A 289 -69.73 -31.86 -89.34
C ALA A 289 -68.23 -31.51 -89.13
N ALA A 290 -67.62 -32.02 -88.05
CA ALA A 290 -66.21 -31.82 -87.78
C ALA A 290 -65.28 -32.76 -88.57
N ASN A 291 -65.81 -33.75 -89.28
CA ASN A 291 -65.08 -34.91 -89.82
C ASN A 291 -64.24 -35.61 -88.73
N ALA A 292 -64.87 -35.87 -87.60
CA ALA A 292 -64.30 -36.51 -86.42
C ALA A 292 -64.88 -37.91 -86.22
N GLN A 293 -64.06 -38.83 -85.72
CA GLN A 293 -64.50 -40.14 -85.28
C GLN A 293 -64.79 -40.10 -83.78
N VAL A 294 -65.94 -40.64 -83.36
CA VAL A 294 -66.29 -40.75 -81.94
C VAL A 294 -66.35 -42.22 -81.56
N LEU A 295 -65.57 -42.60 -80.56
CA LEU A 295 -65.63 -43.89 -79.91
C LEU A 295 -66.45 -43.74 -78.63
N ILE A 296 -67.55 -44.48 -78.54
CA ILE A 296 -68.48 -44.39 -77.42
C ILE A 296 -68.56 -45.75 -76.74
N GLU A 297 -68.25 -45.76 -75.46
CA GLU A 297 -68.42 -46.93 -74.60
C GLU A 297 -69.86 -46.98 -74.08
N ARG A 298 -70.61 -48.05 -74.36
CA ARG A 298 -71.96 -48.25 -73.82
C ARG A 298 -72.32 -49.73 -73.65
N VAL A 299 -73.27 -50.01 -72.76
CA VAL A 299 -73.88 -51.35 -72.63
C VAL A 299 -75.00 -51.49 -73.67
N ALA A 300 -75.00 -52.57 -74.44
CA ALA A 300 -76.00 -52.82 -75.48
C ALA A 300 -76.18 -54.33 -75.75
N ASN A 301 -77.31 -54.70 -76.36
CA ASN A 301 -77.59 -56.09 -76.75
C ASN A 301 -76.82 -56.47 -78.03
N ALA A 302 -76.80 -57.77 -78.36
CA ALA A 302 -76.15 -58.27 -79.58
C ALA A 302 -76.72 -57.57 -80.84
N GLY A 303 -75.83 -57.03 -81.68
CA GLY A 303 -76.19 -56.31 -82.91
C GLY A 303 -76.45 -54.79 -82.77
N GLU A 304 -76.42 -54.23 -81.56
CA GLU A 304 -76.68 -52.80 -81.32
C GLU A 304 -75.43 -51.92 -81.26
N VAL A 305 -74.23 -52.52 -81.20
CA VAL A 305 -72.92 -51.84 -81.18
C VAL A 305 -71.97 -52.48 -82.18
N GLY A 306 -70.99 -51.72 -82.66
CA GLY A 306 -70.03 -52.20 -83.67
C GLY A 306 -69.01 -53.20 -83.12
N VAL A 307 -68.59 -53.05 -81.86
CA VAL A 307 -67.70 -53.97 -81.16
C VAL A 307 -68.33 -54.31 -79.81
N ARG A 308 -68.63 -55.60 -79.59
CA ARG A 308 -69.17 -56.10 -78.31
C ARG A 308 -68.16 -56.99 -77.63
N ILE A 309 -67.84 -56.65 -76.39
CA ILE A 309 -66.87 -57.36 -75.55
C ILE A 309 -67.65 -57.99 -74.39
N VAL A 310 -67.56 -59.32 -74.24
CA VAL A 310 -68.19 -60.08 -73.14
C VAL A 310 -67.13 -60.96 -72.51
N ASP A 311 -67.00 -60.90 -71.17
CA ASP A 311 -66.01 -61.65 -70.39
C ASP A 311 -64.55 -61.49 -70.90
N GLY A 312 -64.23 -60.32 -71.45
CA GLY A 312 -62.89 -59.97 -71.92
C GLY A 312 -62.58 -60.39 -73.37
N GLU A 313 -63.52 -61.02 -74.07
CA GLU A 313 -63.36 -61.46 -75.45
C GLU A 313 -64.38 -60.80 -76.39
N THR A 314 -64.00 -60.56 -77.64
CA THR A 314 -64.92 -60.10 -78.69
C THR A 314 -65.76 -61.28 -79.16
N VAL A 315 -67.07 -61.22 -78.93
CA VAL A 315 -67.97 -62.36 -79.12
C VAL A 315 -68.71 -62.37 -80.46
N ASP A 316 -68.66 -61.28 -81.24
CA ASP A 316 -69.35 -61.13 -82.53
C ASP A 316 -68.37 -60.82 -83.67
N ASP A 317 -68.62 -61.38 -84.87
CA ASP A 317 -67.92 -60.98 -86.11
C ASP A 317 -68.19 -59.49 -86.39
N ALA A 318 -67.21 -58.78 -86.99
CA ALA A 318 -67.25 -57.33 -87.17
C ALA A 318 -68.51 -56.88 -87.91
N ALA A 319 -69.41 -56.19 -87.19
CA ALA A 319 -70.57 -55.55 -87.79
C ALA A 319 -70.14 -54.38 -88.68
N GLU A 320 -70.76 -54.21 -89.85
CA GLU A 320 -70.50 -53.07 -90.73
C GLU A 320 -70.74 -51.75 -90.00
N ALA A 321 -69.83 -50.79 -90.20
CA ALA A 321 -69.94 -49.47 -89.59
C ALA A 321 -71.26 -48.81 -90.00
N LYS A 322 -72.12 -48.51 -89.02
CA LYS A 322 -73.31 -47.68 -89.27
C LYS A 322 -72.86 -46.28 -89.63
N VAL A 323 -72.90 -45.96 -90.92
CA VAL A 323 -72.79 -44.58 -91.40
C VAL A 323 -74.09 -43.89 -91.02
N ALA A 324 -74.01 -42.90 -90.14
CA ALA A 324 -75.12 -41.98 -89.93
C ALA A 324 -75.39 -41.26 -91.26
N ALA A 325 -76.62 -41.32 -91.75
CA ALA A 325 -77.05 -40.59 -92.93
C ALA A 325 -77.26 -39.12 -92.61
#